data_AF-A0A6N8VXY3-F1
#
_entry.id   AF-A0A6N8VXY3-F1
#
_cell.length_a   1.000
_cell.length_b   1.000
_cell.length_c   1.000
_cell.angle_alpha   90.00
_cell.angle_beta   90.00
_cell.angle_gamma   90.00
#
_symmetry.space_group_name_H-M   'P 1'
#
loop_
_entity.id
_entity.type
_entity.pdbx_description
1 polymer ?
#
loop_
_entity_poly.entity_id
_entity_poly.type
_entity_poly.pdbx_seq_one_letter_code
_entity_poly.pdbx_strand_id
1 'polypeptide(L)'
;MLNSLSVLTGLRGLALAALLAGALVVLAACSGDDEQQQQQQQAAEQPQQQAEQQSSTAASGRSADDQQAQAQTQDEPSGTSQQQAQQEQQQQVTAAPSGDKEEIIFSDLNWTSSEIQVRAAAFIVEHGYGYPVELQAGDTTSLFQGLIQGDTHITMEIWPAQQPWIDDLDDPGVIEILGDSLDENWEGWVIPQYVKDANPGLVSVSDLPDYIDLFVTADSRGRARFVGCVPGWACEQVNSNKIVAYGLEDLFEVIAPGSGAALFEDLESTYARGEAWLGYMWGPTKPTATLDLYRLEEPEWTEDCWNSHQGCAYPSSEVGIAV
;
A
#
# COMPACT_ATOMS: atom_id res chain seq x y z
N MET A 1 -17.63 2.92 -31.23
CA MET A 1 -17.54 4.37 -30.96
C MET A 1 -18.61 4.88 -29.98
N LEU A 2 -19.85 4.38 -29.97
CA LEU A 2 -20.86 4.82 -28.98
C LEU A 2 -20.79 4.10 -27.61
N ASN A 3 -20.19 2.91 -27.51
CA ASN A 3 -20.03 2.20 -26.23
C ASN A 3 -18.92 2.77 -25.33
N SER A 4 -17.79 3.19 -25.90
CA SER A 4 -16.64 3.69 -25.11
C SER A 4 -16.97 4.96 -24.33
N LEU A 5 -17.81 5.86 -24.87
CA LEU A 5 -18.19 7.08 -24.17
C LEU A 5 -19.02 6.83 -22.90
N SER A 6 -19.85 5.78 -22.87
CA SER A 6 -20.68 5.46 -21.69
C SER A 6 -19.85 4.83 -20.57
N VAL A 7 -18.82 4.06 -20.91
CA VAL A 7 -17.87 3.47 -19.96
C VAL A 7 -17.01 4.56 -19.32
N LEU A 8 -16.43 5.47 -20.12
CA LEU A 8 -15.66 6.63 -19.62
C LEU A 8 -16.49 7.56 -18.72
N THR A 9 -17.77 7.79 -19.05
CA THR A 9 -18.65 8.62 -18.20
C THR A 9 -18.98 7.94 -16.87
N GLY A 10 -19.08 6.61 -16.86
CA GLY A 10 -19.25 5.80 -15.64
C GLY A 10 -18.00 5.80 -14.75
N LEU A 11 -16.82 5.59 -15.36
CA LEU A 11 -15.51 5.61 -14.68
C LEU A 11 -15.21 6.96 -14.03
N ARG A 12 -15.53 8.07 -14.72
CA ARG A 12 -15.43 9.43 -14.13
C ARG A 12 -16.31 9.62 -12.89
N GLY A 13 -17.50 9.03 -12.88
CA GLY A 13 -18.38 9.07 -11.71
C GLY A 13 -17.88 8.23 -10.53
N LEU A 14 -17.24 7.09 -10.82
CA LEU A 14 -16.65 6.18 -9.82
C LEU A 14 -15.36 6.75 -9.21
N ALA A 15 -14.51 7.39 -10.01
CA ALA A 15 -13.28 8.00 -9.54
C ALA A 15 -13.52 9.24 -8.66
N LEU A 16 -14.52 10.06 -8.99
CA LEU A 16 -14.91 11.19 -8.14
C LEU A 16 -15.42 10.72 -6.77
N ALA A 17 -16.02 9.53 -6.71
CA ALA A 17 -16.44 8.91 -5.46
C ALA A 17 -15.27 8.29 -4.67
N ALA A 18 -14.29 7.72 -5.36
CA ALA A 18 -13.04 7.23 -4.75
C ALA A 18 -12.23 8.38 -4.14
N LEU A 19 -12.12 9.52 -4.82
CA LEU A 19 -11.50 10.76 -4.32
C LEU A 19 -12.18 11.25 -3.03
N LEU A 20 -13.51 11.27 -2.99
CA LEU A 20 -14.26 11.71 -1.80
C LEU A 20 -14.14 10.74 -0.62
N ALA A 21 -13.97 9.44 -0.88
CA ALA A 21 -13.81 8.46 0.17
C ALA A 21 -12.38 8.36 0.70
N GLY A 22 -11.36 8.53 -0.16
CA GLY A 22 -9.97 8.62 0.26
C GLY A 22 -9.74 9.74 1.28
N ALA A 23 -10.31 10.92 1.00
CA ALA A 23 -10.26 12.06 1.92
C ALA A 23 -10.97 11.77 3.27
N LEU A 24 -12.04 10.98 3.28
CA LEU A 24 -12.78 10.66 4.51
C LEU A 24 -12.05 9.62 5.39
N VAL A 25 -11.36 8.65 4.77
CA VAL A 25 -10.60 7.61 5.49
C VAL A 25 -9.35 8.20 6.15
N VAL A 26 -8.67 9.15 5.50
CA VAL A 26 -7.51 9.85 6.06
C VAL A 26 -7.90 10.72 7.27
N LEU A 27 -9.07 11.36 7.25
CA LEU A 27 -9.57 12.14 8.40
C LEU A 27 -10.05 11.27 9.57
N ALA A 28 -10.60 10.09 9.31
CA ALA A 28 -11.06 9.18 10.35
C ALA A 28 -9.89 8.50 11.09
N ALA A 29 -8.79 8.20 10.40
CA ALA A 29 -7.59 7.59 11.00
C ALA A 29 -6.84 8.51 11.98
N CYS A 30 -7.09 9.83 11.94
CA CYS A 30 -6.40 10.81 12.79
C CYS A 30 -7.19 11.25 14.04
N SER A 31 -8.47 10.89 14.17
CA SER A 31 -9.38 11.59 15.10
C SER A 31 -10.05 10.74 16.18
N GLY A 32 -9.81 9.44 16.26
CA GLY A 32 -10.28 8.69 17.41
C GLY A 32 -9.65 7.33 17.57
N ASP A 33 -8.84 7.13 18.62
CA ASP A 33 -8.53 5.79 19.12
C ASP A 33 -7.87 5.74 20.54
N ASP A 34 -8.23 6.65 21.46
CA ASP A 34 -7.83 6.48 22.88
C ASP A 34 -8.83 5.59 23.67
N GLU A 35 -10.12 5.60 23.33
CA GLU A 35 -11.14 4.81 24.07
C GLU A 35 -11.25 3.35 23.59
N GLN A 36 -11.01 3.05 22.31
CA GLN A 36 -11.10 1.67 21.82
C GLN A 36 -9.92 0.80 22.26
N GLN A 37 -8.70 1.35 22.36
CA GLN A 37 -7.55 0.62 22.88
C GLN A 37 -7.70 0.26 24.36
N GLN A 38 -8.31 1.13 25.18
CA GLN A 38 -8.59 0.80 26.59
C GLN A 38 -9.66 -0.29 26.74
N GLN A 39 -10.69 -0.29 25.89
CA GLN A 39 -11.71 -1.35 25.93
C GLN A 39 -11.18 -2.70 25.44
N GLN A 40 -10.28 -2.73 24.44
CA GLN A 40 -9.64 -3.96 23.98
C GLN A 40 -8.63 -4.53 24.99
N GLN A 41 -7.87 -3.68 25.70
CA GLN A 41 -6.97 -4.13 26.77
C GLN A 41 -7.74 -4.74 27.95
N GLN A 42 -8.87 -4.14 28.37
CA GLN A 42 -9.70 -4.67 29.45
C GLN A 42 -10.41 -5.98 29.08
N ALA A 43 -10.75 -6.18 27.79
CA ALA A 43 -11.33 -7.43 27.31
C ALA A 43 -10.30 -8.58 27.22
N ALA A 44 -9.02 -8.27 27.01
CA ALA A 44 -7.94 -9.26 26.89
C ALA A 44 -7.43 -9.80 28.25
N GLU A 45 -7.65 -9.08 29.36
CA GLU A 45 -7.22 -9.53 30.70
C GLU A 45 -8.19 -10.52 31.38
N GLN A 46 -9.45 -10.58 30.95
CA GLN A 46 -10.47 -11.45 31.56
C GLN A 46 -10.24 -12.97 31.36
N PRO A 47 -9.76 -13.46 30.20
CA PRO A 47 -9.51 -14.89 30.01
C PRO A 47 -8.31 -15.42 30.81
N GLN A 48 -7.31 -14.57 31.10
CA GLN A 48 -6.09 -14.99 31.80
C GLN A 48 -6.30 -15.22 33.30
N GLN A 49 -7.16 -14.41 33.94
CA GLN A 49 -7.48 -14.59 35.37
C GLN A 49 -8.37 -15.83 35.65
N GLN A 50 -9.13 -16.29 34.65
CA GLN A 50 -9.92 -17.53 34.77
C GLN A 50 -9.09 -18.80 34.57
N ALA A 51 -8.02 -18.74 33.77
CA ALA A 51 -7.09 -19.85 33.57
C ALA A 51 -6.21 -20.15 34.80
N GLU A 52 -5.86 -19.13 35.59
CA GLU A 52 -5.07 -19.31 36.82
C GLU A 52 -5.89 -19.87 38.00
N GLN A 53 -7.21 -19.68 38.03
CA GLN A 53 -8.07 -20.27 39.08
C GLN A 53 -8.39 -21.76 38.83
N GLN A 54 -8.45 -22.20 37.56
CA GLN A 54 -8.77 -23.58 37.20
C GLN A 54 -7.59 -24.56 37.34
N SER A 55 -6.35 -24.07 37.43
CA SER A 55 -5.17 -24.94 37.66
C SER A 55 -4.96 -25.35 39.13
N SER A 56 -5.72 -24.77 40.07
CA SER A 56 -5.56 -25.01 41.52
C SER A 56 -6.53 -26.03 42.15
N THR A 57 -7.43 -26.66 41.38
CA THR A 57 -8.48 -27.57 41.93
C THR A 57 -8.49 -29.00 41.37
N ALA A 58 -7.52 -29.40 40.55
CA ALA A 58 -7.43 -30.78 40.04
C ALA A 58 -6.53 -31.67 40.91
N ALA A 59 -6.92 -31.95 42.15
CA ALA A 59 -6.36 -33.02 42.96
C ALA A 59 -7.39 -33.58 43.96
N SER A 60 -8.28 -34.48 43.51
CA SER A 60 -8.87 -35.58 44.33
C SER A 60 -9.96 -36.38 43.59
N GLY A 61 -9.86 -37.72 43.66
CA GLY A 61 -10.96 -38.71 43.57
C GLY A 61 -11.55 -39.01 42.18
N ARG A 62 -11.20 -40.11 41.49
CA ARG A 62 -11.70 -41.52 41.59
C ARG A 62 -13.21 -41.76 41.31
N SER A 63 -13.43 -42.59 40.28
CA SER A 63 -14.29 -43.82 40.23
C SER A 63 -15.64 -43.80 39.47
N ALA A 64 -15.77 -44.76 38.54
CA ALA A 64 -16.98 -45.51 38.08
C ALA A 64 -18.08 -44.73 37.34
N ASP A 65 -18.90 -45.26 36.42
CA ASP A 65 -19.01 -46.51 35.64
C ASP A 65 -20.11 -46.23 34.57
N ASP A 66 -20.07 -47.00 33.49
CA ASP A 66 -21.19 -47.50 32.65
C ASP A 66 -22.12 -46.61 31.74
N GLN A 67 -22.08 -47.01 30.46
CA GLN A 67 -23.19 -47.38 29.54
C GLN A 67 -24.13 -46.36 28.86
N GLN A 68 -23.87 -46.21 27.55
CA GLN A 68 -24.74 -46.52 26.40
C GLN A 68 -26.29 -46.51 26.49
N ALA A 69 -26.87 -45.86 25.48
CA ALA A 69 -27.92 -46.33 24.55
C ALA A 69 -29.37 -45.77 24.64
N GLN A 70 -29.75 -45.15 23.51
CA GLN A 70 -30.94 -45.41 22.68
C GLN A 70 -32.36 -44.94 23.09
N ALA A 71 -32.87 -44.06 22.20
CA ALA A 71 -34.08 -44.22 21.37
C ALA A 71 -35.50 -43.87 21.90
N GLN A 72 -36.24 -43.22 20.97
CA GLN A 72 -37.70 -43.28 20.72
C GLN A 72 -38.64 -42.58 21.73
N THR A 73 -39.79 -41.97 21.42
CA THR A 73 -40.53 -41.40 20.26
C THR A 73 -41.84 -40.85 20.89
N GLN A 74 -42.56 -39.94 20.18
CA GLN A 74 -43.98 -39.54 20.40
C GLN A 74 -44.21 -38.60 21.61
N ASP A 75 -45.08 -37.57 21.61
CA ASP A 75 -46.23 -37.20 20.79
C ASP A 75 -46.43 -35.66 20.86
N GLU A 76 -47.00 -35.07 19.80
CA GLU A 76 -47.58 -33.72 19.74
C GLU A 76 -49.04 -33.73 20.29
N PRO A 77 -49.65 -32.61 20.75
CA PRO A 77 -50.19 -31.66 19.77
C PRO A 77 -50.40 -30.17 20.16
N SER A 78 -50.53 -29.39 19.07
CA SER A 78 -51.41 -28.23 18.85
C SER A 78 -51.16 -26.91 19.59
N GLY A 79 -50.80 -25.89 18.80
CA GLY A 79 -50.73 -24.48 19.22
C GLY A 79 -50.66 -23.49 18.05
N THR A 80 -51.56 -23.63 17.08
CA THR A 80 -51.73 -22.72 15.93
C THR A 80 -52.31 -21.38 16.39
N SER A 81 -51.50 -20.34 16.66
CA SER A 81 -52.00 -18.95 16.78
C SER A 81 -50.94 -17.84 16.95
N GLN A 82 -49.82 -17.84 16.20
CA GLN A 82 -48.90 -16.68 16.20
C GLN A 82 -48.30 -16.26 14.84
N GLN A 83 -48.74 -16.83 13.72
CA GLN A 83 -48.12 -16.55 12.40
C GLN A 83 -48.79 -15.46 11.53
N GLN A 84 -49.65 -14.60 12.07
CA GLN A 84 -50.41 -13.64 11.24
C GLN A 84 -50.31 -12.15 11.66
N ALA A 85 -49.28 -11.74 12.41
CA ALA A 85 -49.18 -10.34 12.87
C ALA A 85 -47.82 -9.65 12.62
N GLN A 86 -47.05 -10.06 11.60
CA GLN A 86 -45.75 -9.42 11.27
C GLN A 86 -45.49 -9.21 9.76
N GLN A 87 -46.53 -9.07 8.93
CA GLN A 87 -46.37 -8.91 7.46
C GLN A 87 -46.49 -7.48 6.92
N GLU A 88 -46.52 -6.44 7.77
CA GLU A 88 -46.64 -5.07 7.28
C GLU A 88 -45.56 -4.16 7.89
N GLN A 89 -44.31 -4.32 7.42
CA GLN A 89 -43.27 -3.25 7.37
C GLN A 89 -41.93 -3.80 6.83
N GLN A 90 -41.93 -4.32 5.60
CA GLN A 90 -40.73 -4.32 4.77
C GLN A 90 -41.14 -3.82 3.39
N GLN A 91 -41.12 -2.49 3.22
CA GLN A 91 -41.02 -1.91 1.89
C GLN A 91 -39.65 -2.33 1.34
N GLN A 92 -39.65 -3.42 0.58
CA GLN A 92 -38.60 -3.76 -0.36
C GLN A 92 -38.42 -2.56 -1.29
N VAL A 93 -37.27 -1.90 -1.17
CA VAL A 93 -36.70 -1.16 -2.29
C VAL A 93 -36.28 -2.22 -3.30
N THR A 94 -37.20 -2.61 -4.18
CA THR A 94 -36.84 -3.42 -5.35
C THR A 94 -36.01 -2.53 -6.27
N ALA A 95 -34.68 -2.71 -6.21
CA ALA A 95 -33.81 -2.24 -7.27
C ALA A 95 -34.31 -2.82 -8.60
N ALA A 96 -34.45 -1.95 -9.60
CA ALA A 96 -34.73 -2.34 -10.98
C ALA A 96 -33.67 -3.35 -11.46
N PRO A 97 -33.98 -4.23 -12.43
CA PRO A 97 -32.99 -5.15 -12.96
C PRO A 97 -31.93 -4.33 -13.70
N SER A 98 -30.79 -4.11 -13.06
CA SER A 98 -29.60 -3.64 -13.74
C SER A 98 -29.17 -4.78 -14.67
N GLY A 99 -28.99 -4.51 -15.96
CA GLY A 99 -28.20 -5.40 -16.81
C GLY A 99 -26.86 -5.67 -16.12
N ASP A 100 -26.34 -6.89 -16.27
CA ASP A 100 -25.12 -7.33 -15.59
C ASP A 100 -24.04 -6.25 -15.76
N LYS A 101 -23.61 -5.68 -14.63
CA LYS A 101 -22.59 -4.64 -14.63
C LYS A 101 -21.27 -5.26 -15.05
N GLU A 102 -20.54 -4.56 -15.89
CA GLU A 102 -19.19 -4.97 -16.31
C GLU A 102 -18.25 -5.01 -15.11
N GLU A 103 -17.33 -5.97 -15.10
CA GLU A 103 -16.34 -6.11 -14.03
C GLU A 103 -15.28 -5.02 -14.14
N ILE A 104 -14.91 -4.43 -13.01
CA ILE A 104 -13.88 -3.41 -12.93
C ILE A 104 -12.60 -4.04 -12.36
N ILE A 105 -11.53 -4.04 -13.17
CA ILE A 105 -10.25 -4.63 -12.80
C ILE A 105 -9.32 -3.50 -12.32
N PHE A 106 -8.90 -3.56 -11.06
CA PHE A 106 -7.94 -2.61 -10.50
C PHE A 106 -6.50 -3.13 -10.64
N SER A 107 -5.59 -2.24 -10.98
CA SER A 107 -4.14 -2.45 -10.86
C SER A 107 -3.75 -2.43 -9.38
N ASP A 108 -3.34 -3.58 -8.84
CA ASP A 108 -2.97 -3.75 -7.43
C ASP A 108 -1.44 -3.76 -7.30
N LEU A 109 -0.85 -2.55 -7.19
CA LEU A 109 0.60 -2.37 -7.05
C LEU A 109 1.07 -2.91 -5.71
N ASN A 110 2.26 -3.50 -5.70
CA ASN A 110 2.79 -4.30 -4.58
C ASN A 110 3.47 -3.49 -3.47
N TRP A 111 2.98 -2.27 -3.18
CA TRP A 111 3.37 -1.50 -1.99
C TRP A 111 2.16 -0.98 -1.23
N THR A 112 2.33 -0.84 0.09
CA THR A 112 1.22 -0.75 1.04
C THR A 112 0.29 0.45 0.84
N SER A 113 0.79 1.62 0.41
CA SER A 113 -0.10 2.77 0.15
C SER A 113 -1.07 2.48 -0.97
N SER A 114 -0.58 1.92 -2.09
CA SER A 114 -1.42 1.57 -3.23
C SER A 114 -2.38 0.44 -2.87
N GLU A 115 -1.91 -0.60 -2.19
CA GLU A 115 -2.76 -1.71 -1.74
C GLU A 115 -3.96 -1.18 -0.91
N ILE A 116 -3.70 -0.29 0.06
CA ILE A 116 -4.75 0.30 0.89
C ILE A 116 -5.75 1.12 0.05
N GLN A 117 -5.25 1.97 -0.84
CA GLN A 117 -6.10 2.78 -1.72
C GLN A 117 -6.97 1.91 -2.63
N VAL A 118 -6.39 0.87 -3.23
CA VAL A 118 -7.10 -0.10 -4.09
C VAL A 118 -8.15 -0.86 -3.29
N ARG A 119 -7.84 -1.34 -2.08
CA ARG A 119 -8.85 -2.02 -1.24
C ARG A 119 -10.02 -1.09 -0.89
N ALA A 120 -9.74 0.17 -0.55
CA ALA A 120 -10.78 1.15 -0.25
C ALA A 120 -11.65 1.46 -1.47
N ALA A 121 -11.03 1.75 -2.62
CA ALA A 121 -11.72 2.04 -3.86
C ALA A 121 -12.58 0.85 -4.33
N ALA A 122 -11.99 -0.35 -4.37
CA ALA A 122 -12.69 -1.57 -4.76
C ALA A 122 -13.90 -1.85 -3.86
N PHE A 123 -13.77 -1.69 -2.54
CA PHE A 123 -14.89 -1.85 -1.59
C PHE A 123 -16.06 -0.90 -1.92
N ILE A 124 -15.78 0.35 -2.28
CA ILE A 124 -16.79 1.35 -2.64
C ILE A 124 -17.43 1.02 -3.98
N VAL A 125 -16.63 0.63 -4.97
CA VAL A 125 -17.11 0.24 -6.30
C VAL A 125 -18.03 -0.99 -6.20
N GLU A 126 -17.63 -1.97 -5.39
CA GLU A 126 -18.38 -3.20 -5.19
C GLU A 126 -19.65 -2.99 -4.38
N HIS A 127 -19.55 -2.41 -3.19
CA HIS A 127 -20.68 -2.34 -2.26
C HIS A 127 -21.48 -1.04 -2.35
N GLY A 128 -20.86 0.06 -2.75
CA GLY A 128 -21.51 1.35 -2.93
C GLY A 128 -22.17 1.48 -4.30
N TYR A 129 -21.48 1.05 -5.35
CA TYR A 129 -21.97 1.15 -6.72
C TYR A 129 -22.47 -0.18 -7.29
N GLY A 130 -22.12 -1.35 -6.74
CA GLY A 130 -22.64 -2.65 -7.19
C GLY A 130 -21.93 -3.23 -8.42
N TYR A 131 -20.76 -2.74 -8.80
CA TYR A 131 -19.96 -3.32 -9.89
C TYR A 131 -19.15 -4.51 -9.37
N PRO A 132 -19.06 -5.64 -10.09
CA PRO A 132 -18.07 -6.66 -9.78
C PRO A 132 -16.65 -6.07 -9.85
N VAL A 133 -15.76 -6.52 -8.97
CA VAL A 133 -14.38 -6.03 -8.93
C VAL A 133 -13.39 -7.19 -8.92
N GLU A 134 -12.30 -7.02 -9.67
CA GLU A 134 -11.12 -7.88 -9.62
C GLU A 134 -9.90 -7.02 -9.29
N LEU A 135 -8.94 -7.58 -8.53
CA LEU A 135 -7.67 -6.94 -8.22
C LEU A 135 -6.55 -7.71 -8.91
N GLN A 136 -5.92 -7.09 -9.90
CA GLN A 136 -4.80 -7.69 -10.61
C GLN A 136 -3.48 -7.23 -9.98
N ALA A 137 -2.83 -8.15 -9.27
CA ALA A 137 -1.54 -7.89 -8.63
C ALA A 137 -0.39 -7.83 -9.63
N GLY A 138 0.52 -6.88 -9.44
CA GLY A 138 1.71 -6.72 -10.29
C GLY A 138 2.65 -5.60 -9.85
N ASP A 139 3.70 -5.39 -10.64
CA ASP A 139 4.62 -4.27 -10.50
C ASP A 139 4.21 -3.08 -11.38
N THR A 140 4.86 -1.93 -11.19
CA THR A 140 4.54 -0.71 -11.93
C THR A 140 4.64 -0.90 -13.44
N THR A 141 5.67 -1.61 -13.91
CA THR A 141 5.92 -1.77 -15.34
C THR A 141 4.85 -2.63 -16.00
N SER A 142 4.54 -3.79 -15.42
CA SER A 142 3.55 -4.73 -15.94
C SER A 142 2.13 -4.18 -15.87
N LEU A 143 1.74 -3.57 -14.75
CA LEU A 143 0.40 -3.03 -14.57
C LEU A 143 0.16 -1.77 -15.39
N PHE A 144 1.17 -0.93 -15.61
CA PHE A 144 1.04 0.22 -16.52
C PHE A 144 0.82 -0.23 -17.97
N GLN A 145 1.50 -1.28 -18.42
CA GLN A 145 1.23 -1.88 -19.74
C GLN A 145 -0.15 -2.54 -19.81
N GLY A 146 -0.60 -3.16 -18.72
CA GLY A 146 -1.96 -3.69 -18.60
C GLY A 146 -3.02 -2.59 -18.71
N LEU A 147 -2.78 -1.44 -18.09
CA LEU A 147 -3.66 -0.27 -18.18
C LEU A 147 -3.73 0.27 -19.61
N ILE A 148 -2.60 0.42 -20.31
CA ILE A 148 -2.55 0.83 -21.73
C ILE A 148 -3.35 -0.13 -22.63
N GLN A 149 -3.27 -1.44 -22.36
CA GLN A 149 -3.93 -2.47 -23.16
C GLN A 149 -5.42 -2.65 -22.79
N GLY A 150 -5.86 -2.09 -21.67
CA GLY A 150 -7.19 -2.29 -21.10
C GLY A 150 -7.38 -3.63 -20.39
N ASP A 151 -6.29 -4.32 -20.01
CA ASP A 151 -6.34 -5.51 -19.16
C ASP A 151 -6.69 -5.14 -17.71
N THR A 152 -6.27 -3.96 -17.26
CA THR A 152 -6.75 -3.31 -16.04
C THR A 152 -7.43 -2.00 -16.39
N HIS A 153 -8.39 -1.56 -15.58
CA HIS A 153 -9.22 -0.37 -15.84
C HIS A 153 -8.88 0.82 -14.96
N ILE A 154 -8.34 0.61 -13.75
CA ILE A 154 -8.08 1.69 -12.78
C ILE A 154 -6.79 1.40 -12.03
N THR A 155 -5.88 2.36 -11.95
CA THR A 155 -4.80 2.38 -10.96
C THR A 155 -4.99 3.56 -10.02
N MET A 156 -4.74 3.33 -8.74
CA MET A 156 -4.89 4.36 -7.70
C MET A 156 -3.63 5.22 -7.53
N GLU A 157 -2.49 4.79 -8.08
CA GLU A 157 -1.24 5.54 -8.01
C GLU A 157 -0.49 5.52 -9.36
N ILE A 158 -0.29 6.71 -9.92
CA ILE A 158 0.67 7.05 -10.97
C ILE A 158 1.66 8.02 -10.36
N TRP A 159 2.91 7.59 -10.24
CA TRP A 159 4.00 8.42 -9.74
C TRP A 159 4.63 9.23 -10.88
N PRO A 160 5.28 10.37 -10.59
CA PRO A 160 5.90 11.21 -11.63
C PRO A 160 6.91 10.49 -12.53
N ALA A 161 7.55 9.43 -12.03
CA ALA A 161 8.45 8.59 -12.81
C ALA A 161 7.77 7.89 -14.02
N GLN A 162 6.44 7.76 -13.99
CA GLN A 162 5.64 7.18 -15.07
C GLN A 162 5.15 8.25 -16.07
N GLN A 163 5.25 9.55 -15.75
CA GLN A 163 4.77 10.62 -16.62
C GLN A 163 5.41 10.59 -18.02
N PRO A 164 6.74 10.39 -18.19
CA PRO A 164 7.32 10.25 -19.51
C PRO A 164 6.72 9.10 -20.32
N TRP A 165 6.29 8.01 -19.65
CA TRP A 165 5.67 6.87 -20.34
C TRP A 165 4.27 7.21 -20.86
N ILE A 166 3.55 8.10 -20.18
CA ILE A 166 2.25 8.63 -20.61
C ILE A 166 2.46 9.61 -21.77
N ASP A 167 3.45 10.49 -21.67
CA ASP A 167 3.75 11.51 -22.69
C ASP A 167 4.23 10.88 -24.01
N ASP A 168 4.87 9.70 -23.94
CA ASP A 168 5.33 8.93 -25.10
C ASP A 168 4.21 8.13 -25.80
N LEU A 169 2.98 8.13 -25.29
CA LEU A 169 1.86 7.41 -25.92
C LEU A 169 1.42 8.08 -27.24
N ASP A 170 1.21 7.27 -28.28
CA ASP A 170 0.71 7.73 -29.59
C ASP A 170 -0.70 8.34 -29.49
N ASP A 171 -1.53 7.84 -28.56
CA ASP A 171 -2.87 8.33 -28.27
C ASP A 171 -2.97 8.75 -26.80
N PRO A 172 -3.00 10.08 -26.51
CA PRO A 172 -3.07 10.58 -25.14
C PRO A 172 -4.41 10.28 -24.46
N GLY A 173 -5.41 9.79 -25.19
CA GLY A 173 -6.71 9.40 -24.63
C GLY A 173 -6.74 7.97 -24.04
N VAL A 174 -5.64 7.22 -24.15
CA VAL A 174 -5.53 5.86 -23.60
C VAL A 174 -5.46 5.86 -22.07
N ILE A 175 -4.81 6.87 -21.50
CA ILE A 175 -4.68 7.04 -20.05
C ILE A 175 -5.25 8.41 -19.67
N GLU A 176 -6.26 8.42 -18.78
CA GLU A 176 -6.82 9.65 -18.23
C GLU A 176 -6.47 9.76 -16.74
N ILE A 177 -5.72 10.81 -16.35
CA ILE A 177 -5.49 11.15 -14.94
C ILE A 177 -6.72 11.90 -14.41
N LEU A 178 -7.34 11.37 -13.36
CA LEU A 178 -8.61 11.86 -12.81
C LEU A 178 -8.45 12.82 -11.62
N GLY A 179 -7.24 12.90 -11.06
CA GLY A 179 -6.87 13.74 -9.93
C GLY A 179 -5.84 13.03 -9.04
N ASP A 180 -5.41 13.72 -7.99
CA ASP A 180 -4.37 13.22 -7.09
C ASP A 180 -4.96 12.35 -5.98
N SER A 181 -4.35 11.18 -5.74
CA SER A 181 -4.64 10.33 -4.59
C SER A 181 -3.83 10.71 -3.35
N LEU A 182 -2.64 11.27 -3.56
CA LEU A 182 -1.75 11.73 -2.50
C LEU A 182 -1.12 13.07 -2.90
N ASP A 183 -1.19 14.04 -1.99
CA ASP A 183 -0.55 15.34 -2.11
C ASP A 183 0.71 15.42 -1.21
N GLU A 184 1.68 16.25 -1.59
CA GLU A 184 2.90 16.53 -0.80
C GLU A 184 3.80 15.31 -0.52
N ASN A 185 3.91 14.37 -1.47
CA ASN A 185 4.83 13.24 -1.36
C ASN A 185 6.25 13.64 -1.79
N TRP A 186 7.21 12.82 -1.37
CA TRP A 186 8.58 12.97 -1.79
C TRP A 186 9.25 11.64 -2.04
N GLU A 187 10.23 11.66 -2.94
CA GLU A 187 11.13 10.55 -3.22
C GLU A 187 12.58 11.05 -3.11
N GLY A 188 13.52 10.16 -2.81
CA GLY A 188 14.93 10.52 -2.81
C GLY A 188 15.83 9.51 -2.11
N TRP A 189 17.12 9.83 -2.11
CA TRP A 189 18.13 9.04 -1.40
C TRP A 189 18.26 9.54 0.03
N VAL A 190 18.24 8.62 0.98
CA VAL A 190 18.26 8.95 2.40
C VAL A 190 19.35 8.21 3.15
N ILE A 191 19.81 8.83 4.24
CA ILE A 191 20.65 8.24 5.27
C ILE A 191 19.99 8.47 6.63
N PRO A 192 20.25 7.66 7.66
CA PRO A 192 19.81 7.98 9.01
C PRO A 192 20.41 9.31 9.51
N GLN A 193 19.64 10.12 10.22
CA GLN A 193 20.09 11.44 10.69
C GLN A 193 21.34 11.34 11.58
N TYR A 194 21.49 10.28 12.38
CA TYR A 194 22.70 10.09 13.19
C TYR A 194 23.97 9.88 12.34
N VAL A 195 23.85 9.34 11.12
CA VAL A 195 24.98 9.23 10.18
C VAL A 195 25.37 10.61 9.68
N LYS A 196 24.37 11.45 9.35
CA LYS A 196 24.56 12.83 8.94
C LYS A 196 25.23 13.67 10.04
N ASP A 197 24.79 13.50 11.28
CA ASP A 197 25.31 14.25 12.43
C ASP A 197 26.76 13.88 12.75
N ALA A 198 27.12 12.60 12.61
CA ALA A 198 28.49 12.13 12.75
C ALA A 198 29.40 12.57 11.59
N ASN A 199 28.82 12.81 10.40
CA ASN A 199 29.51 13.15 9.17
C ASN A 199 28.94 14.45 8.58
N PRO A 200 29.22 15.62 9.19
CA PRO A 200 28.53 16.87 8.85
C PRO A 200 28.74 17.32 7.39
N GLY A 201 29.81 16.84 6.72
CA GLY A 201 30.08 17.11 5.31
C GLY A 201 29.35 16.19 4.32
N LEU A 202 28.66 15.13 4.77
CA LEU A 202 27.83 14.28 3.91
C LEU A 202 26.44 14.91 3.77
N VAL A 203 26.28 15.90 2.90
CA VAL A 203 25.03 16.68 2.76
C VAL A 203 24.30 16.30 1.47
N SER A 204 25.06 16.00 0.42
CA SER A 204 24.56 15.82 -0.92
C SER A 204 25.03 14.50 -1.53
N VAL A 205 24.37 14.09 -2.62
CA VAL A 205 24.81 12.92 -3.40
C VAL A 205 26.22 13.10 -4.00
N SER A 206 26.66 14.34 -4.23
CA SER A 206 28.02 14.63 -4.70
C SER A 206 29.10 14.40 -3.65
N ASP A 207 28.75 14.33 -2.36
CA ASP A 207 29.71 14.07 -1.28
C ASP A 207 29.97 12.57 -1.11
N LEU A 208 29.07 11.70 -1.58
CA LEU A 208 29.13 10.25 -1.39
C LEU A 208 30.48 9.59 -1.73
N PRO A 209 31.23 10.00 -2.78
CA PRO A 209 32.54 9.42 -3.08
C PRO A 209 33.54 9.50 -1.92
N ASP A 210 33.45 10.54 -1.08
CA ASP A 210 34.35 10.74 0.07
C ASP A 210 33.92 9.95 1.31
N TYR A 211 32.72 9.33 1.30
CA TYR A 211 32.12 8.64 2.45
C TYR A 211 31.74 7.18 2.17
N ILE A 212 32.20 6.61 1.05
CA ILE A 212 31.85 5.24 0.63
C ILE A 212 32.09 4.19 1.73
N ASP A 213 33.17 4.35 2.51
CA ASP A 213 33.58 3.42 3.56
C ASP A 213 32.54 3.27 4.68
N LEU A 214 31.67 4.27 4.88
CA LEU A 214 30.58 4.19 5.86
C LEU A 214 29.55 3.12 5.49
N PHE A 215 29.35 2.90 4.18
CA PHE A 215 28.28 2.08 3.65
C PHE A 215 28.79 0.72 3.12
N VAL A 216 30.07 0.39 3.32
CA VAL A 216 30.62 -0.91 2.94
C VAL A 216 30.11 -1.99 3.92
N THR A 217 29.51 -3.03 3.36
CA THR A 217 28.95 -4.17 4.10
C THR A 217 29.56 -5.48 3.61
N ALA A 218 29.28 -6.58 4.33
CA ALA A 218 29.82 -7.89 3.97
C ALA A 218 29.36 -8.38 2.58
N ASP A 219 28.17 -7.98 2.15
CA ASP A 219 27.57 -8.31 0.86
C ASP A 219 27.94 -7.34 -0.29
N SER A 220 28.58 -6.21 0.00
CA SER A 220 28.87 -5.16 -1.00
C SER A 220 30.23 -5.29 -1.71
N ARG A 221 30.98 -6.37 -1.47
CA ARG A 221 32.26 -6.68 -2.16
C ARG A 221 33.29 -5.55 -2.13
N GLY A 222 33.30 -4.75 -1.06
CA GLY A 222 34.22 -3.61 -0.89
C GLY A 222 33.75 -2.31 -1.56
N ARG A 223 32.53 -2.29 -2.10
CA ARG A 223 31.84 -1.09 -2.60
C ARG A 223 30.85 -0.57 -1.54
N ALA A 224 30.35 0.65 -1.69
CA ALA A 224 29.27 1.15 -0.83
C ALA A 224 27.97 0.42 -1.18
N ARG A 225 27.27 -0.09 -0.16
CA ARG A 225 25.95 -0.69 -0.31
C ARG A 225 24.93 0.41 -0.53
N PHE A 226 24.24 0.36 -1.67
CA PHE A 226 23.10 1.22 -1.97
C PHE A 226 21.85 0.37 -2.09
N VAL A 227 20.85 0.62 -1.24
CA VAL A 227 19.57 -0.09 -1.33
C VAL A 227 18.67 0.59 -2.35
N GLY A 228 18.45 -0.09 -3.47
CA GLY A 228 17.67 0.42 -4.59
C GLY A 228 16.16 0.17 -4.43
N CYS A 229 15.47 0.22 -5.55
CA CYS A 229 14.05 -0.10 -5.62
C CYS A 229 13.79 -1.60 -5.75
N VAL A 230 12.55 -1.98 -5.45
CA VAL A 230 12.05 -3.33 -5.78
C VAL A 230 12.03 -3.47 -7.31
N PRO A 231 12.51 -4.60 -7.86
CA PRO A 231 12.48 -4.83 -9.30
C PRO A 231 11.08 -4.65 -9.91
N GLY A 232 11.02 -3.98 -11.06
CA GLY A 232 9.77 -3.68 -11.78
C GLY A 232 9.10 -2.36 -11.37
N TRP A 233 9.58 -1.69 -10.31
CA TRP A 233 9.12 -0.35 -9.94
C TRP A 233 9.74 0.72 -10.85
N ALA A 234 9.00 1.80 -11.11
CA ALA A 234 9.50 2.88 -11.95
C ALA A 234 10.81 3.51 -11.41
N CYS A 235 10.96 3.60 -10.08
CA CYS A 235 12.15 4.15 -9.45
C CYS A 235 13.42 3.29 -9.64
N GLU A 236 13.31 2.02 -10.06
CA GLU A 236 14.46 1.18 -10.38
C GLU A 236 15.29 1.80 -11.52
N GLN A 237 14.62 2.18 -12.61
CA GLN A 237 15.26 2.80 -13.76
C GLN A 237 15.80 4.19 -13.41
N VAL A 238 15.02 4.97 -12.66
CA VAL A 238 15.41 6.33 -12.23
C VAL A 238 16.68 6.28 -11.38
N ASN A 239 16.74 5.41 -10.37
CA ASN A 239 17.90 5.29 -9.51
C ASN A 239 19.13 4.74 -10.25
N SER A 240 18.92 3.82 -11.20
CA SER A 240 20.01 3.33 -12.07
C SER A 240 20.60 4.47 -12.91
N ASN A 241 19.75 5.32 -13.50
CA ASN A 241 20.18 6.47 -14.29
C ASN A 241 20.90 7.52 -13.43
N LYS A 242 20.40 7.79 -12.22
CA LYS A 242 21.04 8.66 -11.22
C LYS A 242 22.45 8.20 -10.87
N ILE A 243 22.63 6.90 -10.58
CA ILE A 243 23.96 6.34 -10.24
C ILE A 243 24.97 6.59 -11.36
N VAL A 244 24.57 6.39 -12.63
CA VAL A 244 25.42 6.67 -13.80
C VAL A 244 25.67 8.17 -13.94
N ALA A 245 24.62 9.01 -13.87
CA ALA A 245 24.71 10.45 -14.03
C ALA A 245 25.58 11.12 -12.95
N TYR A 246 25.61 10.57 -11.73
CA TYR A 246 26.44 11.01 -10.63
C TYR A 246 27.85 10.41 -10.63
N GLY A 247 28.15 9.50 -11.57
CA GLY A 247 29.46 8.84 -11.66
C GLY A 247 29.76 7.89 -10.50
N LEU A 248 28.72 7.24 -9.94
CA LEU A 248 28.81 6.36 -8.77
C LEU A 248 28.83 4.87 -9.13
N GLU A 249 28.78 4.53 -10.42
CA GLU A 249 28.66 3.16 -10.94
C GLU A 249 29.75 2.20 -10.46
N ASP A 250 30.99 2.68 -10.36
CA ASP A 250 32.12 1.88 -9.87
C ASP A 250 32.20 1.84 -8.34
N LEU A 251 31.50 2.74 -7.66
CA LEU A 251 31.55 2.91 -6.21
C LEU A 251 30.45 2.13 -5.48
N PHE A 252 29.33 1.86 -6.13
CA PHE A 252 28.14 1.29 -5.49
C PHE A 252 27.93 -0.19 -5.86
N GLU A 253 27.56 -0.98 -4.86
CA GLU A 253 26.84 -2.24 -5.04
C GLU A 253 25.36 -1.97 -4.78
N VAL A 254 24.54 -2.06 -5.83
CA VAL A 254 23.08 -1.88 -5.71
C VAL A 254 22.45 -3.18 -5.22
N ILE A 255 21.79 -3.10 -4.07
CA ILE A 255 21.01 -4.18 -3.49
C ILE A 255 19.54 -3.93 -3.79
N ALA A 256 18.94 -4.81 -4.58
CA ALA A 256 17.51 -4.76 -4.91
C ALA A 256 16.71 -5.55 -3.86
N PRO A 257 15.86 -4.90 -3.04
CA PRO A 257 14.96 -5.60 -2.13
C PRO A 257 13.92 -6.42 -2.92
N GLY A 258 13.54 -7.59 -2.39
CA GLY A 258 12.57 -8.47 -3.05
C GLY A 258 11.11 -8.00 -2.97
N SER A 259 10.81 -7.05 -2.07
CA SER A 259 9.47 -6.47 -1.88
C SER A 259 9.57 -5.15 -1.10
N GLY A 260 8.51 -4.35 -1.08
CA GLY A 260 8.45 -3.14 -0.26
C GLY A 260 8.63 -3.43 1.24
N ALA A 261 8.08 -4.55 1.73
CA ALA A 261 8.29 -5.00 3.10
C ALA A 261 9.78 -5.34 3.38
N ALA A 262 10.47 -5.96 2.43
CA ALA A 262 11.89 -6.26 2.56
C ALA A 262 12.76 -4.98 2.56
N LEU A 263 12.38 -3.98 1.77
CA LEU A 263 13.02 -2.65 1.81
C LEU A 263 12.87 -2.00 3.18
N PHE A 264 11.65 -2.00 3.74
CA PHE A 264 11.38 -1.42 5.05
C PHE A 264 12.11 -2.15 6.17
N GLU A 265 12.11 -3.49 6.17
CA GLU A 265 12.83 -4.29 7.16
C GLU A 265 14.35 -4.06 7.09
N ASP A 266 14.91 -3.90 5.88
CA ASP A 266 16.33 -3.62 5.71
C ASP A 266 16.72 -2.27 6.33
N LEU A 267 15.93 -1.23 6.07
CA LEU A 267 16.12 0.09 6.67
C LEU A 267 15.90 0.05 8.19
N GLU A 268 14.75 -0.44 8.65
CA GLU A 268 14.37 -0.44 10.07
C GLU A 268 15.35 -1.26 10.91
N SER A 269 15.76 -2.44 10.44
CA SER A 269 16.70 -3.29 11.18
C SER A 269 18.10 -2.69 11.24
N THR A 270 18.57 -2.06 10.15
CA THR A 270 19.89 -1.38 10.12
C THR A 270 19.89 -0.15 11.01
N TYR A 271 18.80 0.62 10.97
CA TYR A 271 18.59 1.77 11.86
C TYR A 271 18.60 1.35 13.34
N ALA A 272 17.90 0.26 13.68
CA ALA A 272 17.84 -0.26 15.05
C ALA A 272 19.21 -0.71 15.59
N ARG A 273 20.15 -1.09 14.72
CA ARG A 273 21.55 -1.41 15.09
C ARG A 273 22.45 -0.17 15.17
N GLY A 274 21.96 1.01 14.78
CA GLY A 274 22.76 2.24 14.72
C GLY A 274 23.82 2.20 13.61
N GLU A 275 23.64 1.34 12.61
CA GLU A 275 24.55 1.17 11.48
C GLU A 275 24.23 2.18 10.37
N ALA A 276 25.20 2.50 9.53
CA ALA A 276 24.93 3.39 8.39
C ALA A 276 24.06 2.68 7.35
N TRP A 277 23.07 3.40 6.83
CA TRP A 277 22.20 2.93 5.75
C TRP A 277 22.15 4.00 4.66
N LEU A 278 22.17 3.58 3.40
CA LEU A 278 22.04 4.45 2.23
C LEU A 278 21.15 3.76 1.22
N GLY A 279 20.14 4.48 0.73
CA GLY A 279 19.23 3.92 -0.27
C GLY A 279 18.09 4.85 -0.63
N TYR A 280 17.26 4.36 -1.54
CA TYR A 280 16.03 5.02 -1.96
C TYR A 280 14.92 4.86 -0.92
N MET A 281 14.22 5.95 -0.64
CA MET A 281 12.97 5.95 0.12
C MET A 281 11.99 6.97 -0.46
N TRP A 282 10.71 6.78 -0.14
CA TRP A 282 9.65 7.73 -0.41
C TRP A 282 8.82 7.98 0.84
N GLY A 283 8.19 9.15 0.89
CA GLY A 283 7.30 9.57 1.96
C GLY A 283 5.97 10.08 1.42
N PRO A 284 4.87 9.87 2.17
CA PRO A 284 4.83 9.27 3.50
C PRO A 284 4.78 7.73 3.47
N THR A 285 5.68 7.10 4.22
CA THR A 285 5.65 5.67 4.55
C THR A 285 5.86 5.48 6.05
N LYS A 286 5.61 4.27 6.58
CA LYS A 286 5.85 3.96 8.01
C LYS A 286 7.30 4.29 8.43
N PRO A 287 8.36 3.86 7.70
CA PRO A 287 9.73 4.19 8.10
C PRO A 287 10.00 5.70 8.06
N THR A 288 9.56 6.43 7.03
CA THR A 288 9.80 7.88 6.95
C THR A 288 9.02 8.69 7.98
N ALA A 289 7.93 8.14 8.53
CA ALA A 289 7.14 8.78 9.57
C ALA A 289 7.67 8.49 10.99
N THR A 290 8.43 7.40 11.17
CA THR A 290 8.85 6.92 12.50
C THR A 290 10.35 7.00 12.74
N LEU A 291 11.15 7.02 11.68
CA LEU A 291 12.60 7.12 11.73
C LEU A 291 13.04 8.55 11.40
N ASP A 292 14.08 9.00 12.09
CA ASP A 292 14.73 10.28 11.77
C ASP A 292 15.74 10.07 10.63
N LEU A 293 15.34 10.46 9.42
CA LEU A 293 16.08 10.26 8.18
C LEU A 293 16.45 11.61 7.55
N TYR A 294 17.68 11.69 7.06
CA TYR A 294 18.17 12.82 6.29
C TYR A 294 18.11 12.48 4.80
N ARG A 295 17.34 13.25 4.04
CA ARG A 295 17.33 13.16 2.57
C ARG A 295 18.52 13.93 2.01
N LEU A 296 19.38 13.23 1.28
CA LEU A 296 20.55 13.83 0.64
C LEU A 296 20.10 14.86 -0.40
N GLU A 297 20.81 15.98 -0.46
CA GLU A 297 20.59 16.99 -1.47
C GLU A 297 21.02 16.46 -2.85
N GLU A 298 20.17 16.68 -3.85
CA GLU A 298 20.40 16.35 -5.24
C GLU A 298 20.35 17.64 -6.08
N PRO A 299 20.97 17.68 -7.27
CA PRO A 299 20.78 18.80 -8.21
C PRO A 299 19.29 19.07 -8.43
N GLU A 300 18.87 20.32 -8.51
CA GLU A 300 17.44 20.66 -8.63
C GLU A 300 16.77 19.97 -9.84
N TRP A 301 15.52 19.55 -9.65
CA TRP A 301 14.72 18.98 -10.73
C TRP A 301 14.49 20.01 -11.84
N THR A 302 14.69 19.59 -13.08
CA THR A 302 14.21 20.28 -14.28
C THR A 302 13.69 19.26 -15.27
N GLU A 303 12.72 19.65 -16.10
CA GLU A 303 12.18 18.81 -17.17
C GLU A 303 13.29 18.31 -18.11
N ASP A 304 14.20 19.19 -18.51
CA ASP A 304 15.35 18.84 -19.35
C ASP A 304 16.26 17.79 -18.70
N CYS A 305 16.55 17.92 -17.41
CA CYS A 305 17.34 16.92 -16.68
C CYS A 305 16.59 15.59 -16.57
N TRP A 306 15.32 15.64 -16.19
CA TRP A 306 14.49 14.45 -15.97
C TRP A 306 14.31 13.62 -17.24
N ASN A 307 14.11 14.29 -18.38
CA ASN A 307 13.88 13.62 -19.65
C ASN A 307 15.17 13.22 -20.39
N SER A 308 16.35 13.67 -19.92
CA SER A 308 17.63 13.34 -20.57
C SER A 308 18.39 12.24 -19.85
N HIS A 309 18.67 12.40 -18.56
CA HIS A 309 19.53 11.47 -17.80
C HIS A 309 19.15 11.30 -16.33
N GLN A 310 18.13 12.02 -15.83
CA GLN A 310 17.60 11.90 -14.47
C GLN A 310 18.61 12.16 -13.34
N GLY A 311 19.71 12.86 -13.64
CA GLY A 311 20.77 13.24 -12.69
C GLY A 311 20.41 14.49 -11.86
N CYS A 312 19.18 14.56 -11.38
CA CYS A 312 18.61 15.62 -10.55
C CYS A 312 17.60 15.02 -9.60
N ALA A 313 17.19 15.76 -8.58
CA ALA A 313 16.19 15.40 -7.59
C ALA A 313 14.92 14.84 -8.25
N TYR A 314 14.23 13.96 -7.54
CA TYR A 314 12.88 13.58 -7.91
C TYR A 314 11.98 14.85 -7.98
N PRO A 315 11.04 14.92 -8.93
CA PRO A 315 10.03 15.98 -8.91
C PRO A 315 9.20 15.93 -7.63
N SER A 316 8.48 17.01 -7.34
CA SER A 316 7.43 16.96 -6.32
C SER A 316 6.41 15.90 -6.73
N SER A 317 6.10 14.97 -5.81
CA SER A 317 5.30 13.80 -6.15
C SER A 317 3.80 14.08 -5.92
N GLU A 318 3.16 14.65 -6.93
CA GLU A 318 1.71 14.56 -7.14
C GLU A 318 1.42 13.15 -7.68
N VAL A 319 0.70 12.33 -6.90
CA VAL A 319 0.44 10.93 -7.25
C VAL A 319 -0.97 10.81 -7.77
N GLY A 320 -1.12 10.46 -9.05
CA GLY A 320 -2.41 10.49 -9.75
C GLY A 320 -3.20 9.18 -9.68
N ILE A 321 -4.53 9.28 -9.76
CA ILE A 321 -5.42 8.16 -10.08
C ILE A 321 -5.62 8.15 -11.60
N ALA A 322 -5.45 6.99 -12.24
CA ALA A 322 -5.57 6.86 -13.69
C ALA A 322 -6.54 5.75 -14.12
N VAL A 323 -7.18 5.98 -15.27
CA VAL A 323 -8.09 5.05 -15.96
C VAL A 323 -7.79 4.96 -17.44
#